data_AF-A0AAU5Z3J5-F1
#
_entry.id   AF-A0AAU5Z3J5-F1
#
_cell.length_a   1.000
_cell.length_b   1.000
_cell.length_c   1.000
_cell.angle_alpha   90.00
_cell.angle_beta   90.00
_cell.angle_gamma   90.00
#
_symmetry.space_group_name_H-M   'P 1'
#
loop_
_entity.id
_entity.type
_entity.pdbx_description
1 polymer ?
#
loop_
_entity_poly.entity_id
_entity_poly.type
_entity_poly.pdbx_seq_one_letter_code
_entity_poly.pdbx_strand_id
1 'polypeptide(L)'
;MRRWVLVTVLALVAAAAGCHSAGQEPPAASPTGRASSPPTPPVRASGGIALAENAKLGTTQWVLPANRLAGPVELAGYTDRVSVRSGQSFRLYVTSTAGAFTVRAFRIGWYGGKGARLVWTSPAVPGLVQPAPTVGADRMVSTNWHPSLTVPTTGWPAGAYLLLLTAANGKEKYVPITIRSDSTRGAVVIVDAVNTYQAYNAWGGYSLYHGPHNSFATRAYRVSFDRPYDRDGAHLLVQSELPLIQLAEQSGVPLAYLTSFDLDTDPHALAGARGIVSGGHDEYWTTGMRAAVTKARDAGTNVAFLGANAVYWRVRYEPGRLGSQRVLAGYKDASADPRKHRPDTTVKWRSVPFPSPENSLTGMLYECFPAEGSFVVRDPGFFLFAGTGAARGSSYPGLVATEIDRAYPIAGTPANLQVVAHSPATCGPGRRTFSDATYYTVPSGAGVFDAGSMEWVRALHGPDSKHSLKAPTVAFARTVTLNLVRAMATGPLGHGHPARGDLAALGASTDTSTGTGGRVG
;
A
#
# COMPACT_ATOMS: atom_id res chain seq x y z
N MET A 1 40.86 24.72 48.89
CA MET A 1 41.99 24.73 49.85
C MET A 1 43.22 24.10 49.19
N ARG A 2 44.38 24.11 49.87
CA ARG A 2 45.67 23.51 49.44
C ARG A 2 45.46 22.04 49.00
N ARG A 3 46.03 21.52 47.90
CA ARG A 3 47.46 21.21 47.62
C ARG A 3 48.13 20.32 48.69
N TRP A 4 48.27 19.03 48.38
CA TRP A 4 49.47 18.19 48.62
C TRP A 4 49.67 17.33 47.34
N VAL A 5 50.85 17.07 46.72
CA VAL A 5 52.26 16.83 47.16
C VAL A 5 52.52 15.32 47.43
N LEU A 6 53.62 14.63 47.03
CA LEU A 6 54.92 14.90 46.31
C LEU A 6 55.10 13.72 45.27
N VAL A 7 55.83 13.71 44.12
CA VAL A 7 57.29 13.79 43.77
C VAL A 7 58.17 12.76 44.54
N THR A 8 59.24 12.10 44.06
CA THR A 8 60.03 12.14 42.78
C THR A 8 59.92 10.81 41.99
N VAL A 9 60.90 10.05 41.42
CA VAL A 9 62.40 10.01 41.36
C VAL A 9 62.87 9.49 39.97
N LEU A 10 64.16 9.67 39.62
CA LEU A 10 64.89 9.07 38.47
C LEU A 10 65.46 7.66 38.87
N ALA A 11 66.24 6.86 38.12
CA ALA A 11 67.23 7.06 37.03
C ALA A 11 67.56 5.68 36.35
N LEU A 12 68.44 5.48 35.33
CA LEU A 12 68.89 6.16 34.09
C LEU A 12 69.96 5.20 33.43
N VAL A 13 70.46 5.47 32.20
CA VAL A 13 71.61 4.78 31.50
C VAL A 13 71.25 3.44 30.81
N ALA A 14 71.69 3.07 29.60
CA ALA A 14 72.64 3.61 28.58
C ALA A 14 72.05 3.45 27.14
N ALA A 15 72.64 3.88 26.02
CA ALA A 15 73.85 4.65 25.69
C ALA A 15 73.60 5.46 24.39
N ALA A 16 74.56 6.29 23.94
CA ALA A 16 74.39 7.21 22.81
C ALA A 16 75.30 6.94 21.60
N ALA A 17 74.81 7.29 20.40
CA ALA A 17 75.60 7.72 19.24
C ALA A 17 74.68 8.47 18.26
N GLY A 18 75.20 9.41 17.47
CA GLY A 18 74.43 10.06 16.41
C GLY A 18 75.22 11.11 15.62
N CYS A 19 74.81 11.34 14.37
CA CYS A 19 75.07 12.55 13.57
C CYS A 19 74.11 12.59 12.38
N HIS A 20 73.94 13.78 11.78
CA HIS A 20 72.96 14.03 10.70
C HIS A 20 73.57 13.81 9.30
N SER A 21 72.75 13.35 8.35
CA SER A 21 72.85 13.70 6.92
C SER A 21 71.46 13.58 6.26
N ALA A 22 71.27 14.19 5.10
CA ALA A 22 69.94 14.41 4.53
C ALA A 22 69.37 13.16 3.80
N GLY A 23 68.10 12.85 4.03
CA GLY A 23 67.30 11.93 3.22
C GLY A 23 66.52 12.68 2.14
N GLN A 24 66.51 12.15 0.91
CA GLN A 24 65.82 12.75 -0.23
C GLN A 24 64.30 12.54 -0.15
N GLU A 25 63.51 13.51 -0.63
CA GLU A 25 62.07 13.32 -0.85
C GLU A 25 61.82 12.25 -1.94
N PRO A 26 60.81 11.38 -1.78
CA PRO A 26 60.35 10.51 -2.87
C PRO A 26 59.67 11.37 -3.96
N PRO A 27 59.82 11.01 -5.25
CA PRO A 27 59.39 11.85 -6.36
C PRO A 27 57.87 12.02 -6.43
N ALA A 28 57.42 13.24 -6.75
CA ALA A 28 56.02 13.58 -6.90
C ALA A 28 55.36 12.78 -8.05
N ALA A 29 54.35 11.99 -7.72
CA ALA A 29 53.52 11.31 -8.70
C ALA A 29 52.69 12.32 -9.52
N SER A 30 52.74 12.22 -10.84
CA SER A 30 51.97 13.09 -11.74
C SER A 30 50.46 12.91 -11.55
N PRO A 31 49.63 13.96 -11.75
CA PRO A 31 48.19 13.87 -11.59
C PRO A 31 47.59 12.95 -12.67
N THR A 32 47.23 11.73 -12.28
CA THR A 32 46.49 10.81 -13.15
C THR A 32 45.11 11.40 -13.46
N GLY A 33 44.82 11.56 -14.74
CA GLY A 33 43.55 12.14 -15.18
C GLY A 33 42.36 11.36 -14.65
N ARG A 34 41.46 12.03 -13.91
CA ARG A 34 40.18 11.42 -13.50
C ARG A 34 39.44 10.98 -14.75
N ALA A 35 39.31 9.68 -14.95
CA ALA A 35 38.38 9.13 -15.93
C ALA A 35 36.97 9.63 -15.59
N SER A 36 36.43 10.50 -16.44
CA SER A 36 35.07 11.01 -16.30
C SER A 36 34.10 9.83 -16.40
N SER A 37 33.33 9.59 -15.34
CA SER A 37 32.23 8.62 -15.40
C SER A 37 31.33 8.97 -16.59
N PRO A 38 30.91 7.98 -17.42
CA PRO A 38 30.03 8.27 -18.54
C PRO A 38 28.75 8.93 -18.02
N PRO A 39 28.22 9.95 -18.71
CA PRO A 39 27.04 10.66 -18.24
C PRO A 39 25.89 9.67 -18.08
N THR A 40 25.27 9.65 -16.91
CA THR A 40 24.09 8.81 -16.66
C THR A 40 23.04 9.17 -17.70
N PRO A 41 22.51 8.20 -18.49
CA PRO A 41 21.57 8.52 -19.55
C PRO A 41 20.36 9.25 -18.96
N PRO A 42 19.86 10.32 -19.62
CA PRO A 42 18.77 11.12 -19.07
C PRO A 42 17.56 10.24 -18.84
N VAL A 43 17.10 10.19 -17.58
CA VAL A 43 15.92 9.42 -17.19
C VAL A 43 14.73 9.96 -17.97
N ARG A 44 14.26 9.20 -18.97
CA ARG A 44 13.00 9.51 -19.68
C ARG A 44 11.90 9.69 -18.64
N ALA A 45 11.33 10.89 -18.58
CA ALA A 45 10.29 11.22 -17.62
C ALA A 45 9.15 10.19 -17.71
N SER A 46 8.89 9.47 -16.62
CA SER A 46 8.05 8.27 -16.62
C SER A 46 6.58 8.55 -17.00
N GLY A 47 6.12 9.80 -16.91
CA GLY A 47 4.82 10.23 -17.44
C GLY A 47 4.72 10.08 -18.96
N GLY A 48 5.82 10.30 -19.69
CA GLY A 48 5.89 10.02 -21.13
C GLY A 48 5.81 8.52 -21.46
N ILE A 49 6.23 7.65 -20.53
CA ILE A 49 6.08 6.20 -20.64
C ILE A 49 4.62 5.80 -20.36
N ALA A 50 4.00 6.36 -19.31
CA ALA A 50 2.59 6.15 -18.99
C ALA A 50 1.67 6.60 -20.15
N LEU A 51 1.89 7.80 -20.72
CA LEU A 51 1.12 8.29 -21.87
C LEU A 51 1.31 7.39 -23.11
N ALA A 52 2.54 6.97 -23.41
CA ALA A 52 2.81 6.07 -24.54
C ALA A 52 2.27 4.63 -24.33
N GLU A 53 2.11 4.18 -23.09
CA GLU A 53 1.47 2.91 -22.75
C GLU A 53 -0.06 3.00 -22.89
N ASN A 54 -0.68 4.06 -22.36
CA ASN A 54 -2.13 4.26 -22.45
C ASN A 54 -2.62 4.60 -23.87
N ALA A 55 -1.74 5.05 -24.77
CA ALA A 55 -2.04 5.22 -26.19
C ALA A 55 -2.20 3.88 -26.94
N LYS A 56 -1.84 2.74 -26.33
CA LYS A 56 -2.03 1.40 -26.92
C LYS A 56 -3.49 0.95 -26.77
N LEU A 57 -3.93 0.09 -27.70
CA LEU A 57 -5.30 -0.42 -27.75
C LEU A 57 -5.72 -1.12 -26.45
N GLY A 58 -6.62 -0.49 -25.69
CA GLY A 58 -7.28 -1.08 -24.53
C GLY A 58 -8.41 -2.03 -24.92
N THR A 59 -8.86 -2.85 -23.96
CA THR A 59 -9.94 -3.82 -24.14
C THR A 59 -10.76 -3.96 -22.85
N THR A 60 -12.04 -4.32 -22.97
CA THR A 60 -12.90 -4.69 -21.84
C THR A 60 -12.97 -6.21 -21.61
N GLN A 61 -12.25 -7.02 -22.38
CA GLN A 61 -12.23 -8.49 -22.28
C GLN A 61 -11.62 -9.05 -20.98
N TRP A 62 -11.13 -8.17 -20.09
CA TRP A 62 -10.73 -8.53 -18.73
C TRP A 62 -11.94 -8.66 -17.79
N VAL A 63 -13.07 -7.98 -18.07
CA VAL A 63 -14.22 -7.92 -17.17
C VAL A 63 -14.88 -9.30 -17.07
N LEU A 64 -14.74 -9.92 -15.90
CA LEU A 64 -15.35 -11.20 -15.54
C LEU A 64 -16.87 -11.05 -15.26
N PRO A 65 -17.76 -11.63 -16.08
CA PRO A 65 -19.20 -11.61 -15.82
C PRO A 65 -19.60 -12.73 -14.83
N ALA A 66 -20.59 -12.46 -13.99
CA ALA A 66 -20.98 -13.36 -12.88
C ALA A 66 -21.40 -14.78 -13.32
N ASN A 67 -21.95 -14.94 -14.54
CA ASN A 67 -22.31 -16.26 -15.07
C ASN A 67 -21.08 -17.12 -15.43
N ARG A 68 -19.96 -16.51 -15.81
CA ARG A 68 -18.69 -17.19 -16.08
C ARG A 68 -17.81 -17.39 -14.85
N LEU A 69 -18.10 -16.75 -13.73
CA LEU A 69 -17.38 -16.98 -12.48
C LEU A 69 -17.34 -18.48 -12.14
N ALA A 70 -16.13 -19.03 -11.99
CA ALA A 70 -15.92 -20.42 -11.60
C ALA A 70 -16.16 -20.66 -10.10
N GLY A 71 -16.48 -21.91 -9.72
CA GLY A 71 -16.45 -22.34 -8.32
C GLY A 71 -15.05 -22.25 -7.69
N PRO A 72 -14.94 -22.17 -6.34
CA PRO A 72 -13.67 -21.93 -5.65
C PRO A 72 -12.64 -23.07 -5.78
N VAL A 73 -13.08 -24.26 -6.20
CA VAL A 73 -12.21 -25.42 -6.51
C VAL A 73 -12.37 -25.90 -7.96
N GLU A 74 -13.26 -25.28 -8.74
CA GLU A 74 -13.51 -25.63 -10.15
C GLU A 74 -12.38 -25.09 -11.05
N LEU A 75 -12.05 -23.81 -10.88
CA LEU A 75 -10.90 -23.15 -11.48
C LEU A 75 -10.39 -22.09 -10.49
N ALA A 76 -9.19 -22.30 -9.96
CA ALA A 76 -8.58 -21.42 -8.97
C ALA A 76 -7.05 -21.49 -9.06
N GLY A 77 -6.36 -20.39 -8.74
CA GLY A 77 -4.90 -20.36 -8.79
C GLY A 77 -4.24 -19.22 -8.00
N TYR A 78 -2.91 -19.30 -7.91
CA TYR A 78 -2.04 -18.32 -7.26
C TYR A 78 -0.62 -18.34 -7.87
N THR A 79 0.19 -17.35 -7.53
CA THR A 79 1.57 -17.19 -7.98
C THR A 79 2.57 -17.40 -6.83
N ASP A 80 3.79 -17.87 -7.14
CA ASP A 80 4.89 -17.95 -6.15
C ASP A 80 5.49 -16.58 -5.77
N ARG A 81 5.03 -15.50 -6.41
CA ARG A 81 5.43 -14.11 -6.18
C ARG A 81 4.21 -13.19 -6.25
N VAL A 82 4.06 -12.28 -5.30
CA VAL A 82 3.06 -11.20 -5.38
C VAL A 82 3.50 -10.08 -6.32
N SER A 83 4.82 -9.88 -6.43
CA SER A 83 5.43 -8.92 -7.35
C SER A 83 6.71 -9.49 -7.99
N VAL A 84 6.99 -9.05 -9.22
CA VAL A 84 8.23 -9.32 -9.97
C VAL A 84 8.62 -8.08 -10.79
N ARG A 85 9.89 -7.94 -11.18
CA ARG A 85 10.31 -6.90 -12.16
C ARG A 85 9.98 -7.32 -13.59
N SER A 86 10.01 -6.39 -14.54
CA SER A 86 9.89 -6.72 -15.96
C SER A 86 10.99 -7.72 -16.38
N GLY A 87 10.66 -8.70 -17.20
CA GLY A 87 11.56 -9.80 -17.58
C GLY A 87 11.79 -10.88 -16.52
N GLN A 88 11.40 -10.67 -15.25
CA GLN A 88 11.44 -11.73 -14.23
C GLN A 88 10.18 -12.61 -14.31
N SER A 89 10.36 -13.85 -14.73
CA SER A 89 9.29 -14.85 -14.77
C SER A 89 8.82 -15.27 -13.37
N PHE A 90 7.56 -15.70 -13.26
CA PHE A 90 6.96 -16.29 -12.06
C PHE A 90 6.28 -17.62 -12.40
N ARG A 91 6.00 -18.46 -11.39
CA ARG A 91 5.25 -19.71 -11.55
C ARG A 91 3.80 -19.52 -11.14
N LEU A 92 2.89 -20.01 -11.97
CA LEU A 92 1.45 -20.01 -11.73
C LEU A 92 0.98 -21.42 -11.37
N TYR A 93 0.27 -21.53 -10.26
CA TYR A 93 -0.24 -22.77 -9.68
C TYR A 93 -1.76 -22.76 -9.85
N VAL A 94 -2.31 -23.68 -10.64
CA VAL A 94 -3.74 -23.72 -10.99
C VAL A 94 -4.31 -25.11 -10.73
N THR A 95 -5.49 -25.17 -10.13
CA THR A 95 -6.37 -26.34 -10.19
C THR A 95 -7.46 -26.09 -11.23
N SER A 96 -7.81 -27.12 -12.00
CA SER A 96 -8.98 -27.11 -12.88
C SER A 96 -9.65 -28.48 -12.88
N THR A 97 -10.91 -28.54 -12.43
CA THR A 97 -11.80 -29.69 -12.66
C THR A 97 -12.52 -29.58 -14.02
N ALA A 98 -12.40 -28.43 -14.68
CA ALA A 98 -13.09 -28.08 -15.93
C ALA A 98 -12.23 -28.34 -17.20
N GLY A 99 -11.27 -29.27 -17.11
CA GLY A 99 -10.35 -29.60 -18.19
C GLY A 99 -9.26 -28.54 -18.41
N ALA A 100 -8.69 -28.52 -19.63
CA ALA A 100 -7.65 -27.58 -20.02
C ALA A 100 -8.08 -26.11 -19.87
N PHE A 101 -7.11 -25.22 -19.65
CA PHE A 101 -7.36 -23.79 -19.46
C PHE A 101 -6.36 -22.93 -20.24
N THR A 102 -6.69 -21.66 -20.43
CA THR A 102 -5.79 -20.62 -20.95
C THR A 102 -5.65 -19.50 -19.93
N VAL A 103 -4.57 -18.73 -20.06
CA VAL A 103 -4.29 -17.55 -19.22
C VAL A 103 -4.15 -16.34 -20.13
N ARG A 104 -4.97 -15.31 -19.91
CA ARG A 104 -4.84 -13.99 -20.55
C ARG A 104 -4.37 -12.98 -19.51
N ALA A 105 -3.21 -12.37 -19.73
CA ALA A 105 -2.65 -11.37 -18.83
C ALA A 105 -3.05 -9.95 -19.27
N PHE A 106 -3.72 -9.21 -18.39
CA PHE A 106 -4.17 -7.84 -18.65
C PHE A 106 -3.45 -6.86 -17.72
N ARG A 107 -2.74 -5.88 -18.28
CA ARG A 107 -2.21 -4.73 -17.52
C ARG A 107 -3.35 -3.76 -17.24
N ILE A 108 -3.64 -3.48 -15.98
CA ILE A 108 -4.67 -2.51 -15.58
C ILE A 108 -4.17 -1.09 -15.89
N GLY A 109 -5.06 -0.18 -16.28
CA GLY A 109 -4.72 1.20 -16.63
C GLY A 109 -5.81 1.90 -17.42
N TRP A 110 -5.62 3.16 -17.80
CA TRP A 110 -6.69 3.97 -18.40
C TRP A 110 -7.12 3.45 -19.79
N TYR A 111 -6.17 3.35 -20.73
CA TYR A 111 -6.36 2.95 -22.13
C TYR A 111 -7.67 3.45 -22.78
N GLY A 112 -7.89 4.77 -22.80
CA GLY A 112 -9.10 5.37 -23.37
C GLY A 112 -10.40 4.98 -22.65
N GLY A 113 -10.34 4.68 -21.35
CA GLY A 113 -11.47 4.24 -20.54
C GLY A 113 -11.85 2.76 -20.70
N LYS A 114 -11.03 1.93 -21.37
CA LYS A 114 -11.25 0.47 -21.46
C LYS A 114 -10.77 -0.30 -20.23
N GLY A 115 -9.93 0.32 -19.39
CA GLY A 115 -9.62 -0.15 -18.04
C GLY A 115 -8.50 -1.19 -17.92
N ALA A 116 -8.16 -1.88 -19.01
CA ALA A 116 -6.95 -2.69 -19.12
C ALA A 116 -6.51 -2.89 -20.58
N ARG A 117 -5.29 -3.42 -20.77
CA ARG A 117 -4.76 -3.90 -22.06
C ARG A 117 -4.29 -5.34 -21.94
N LEU A 118 -4.67 -6.19 -22.90
CA LEU A 118 -4.11 -7.54 -23.04
C LEU A 118 -2.63 -7.43 -23.41
N VAL A 119 -1.74 -8.04 -22.61
CA VAL A 119 -0.29 -8.04 -22.86
C VAL A 119 0.23 -9.38 -23.37
N TRP A 120 -0.42 -10.48 -23.00
CA TRP A 120 0.04 -11.84 -23.26
C TRP A 120 -1.10 -12.84 -23.15
N THR A 121 -0.99 -13.97 -23.85
CA THR A 121 -1.91 -15.10 -23.78
C THR A 121 -1.10 -16.40 -23.81
N SER A 122 -1.42 -17.34 -22.94
CA SER A 122 -0.78 -18.66 -22.93
C SER A 122 -1.30 -19.55 -24.08
N PRO A 123 -0.54 -20.58 -24.49
CA PRO A 123 -1.11 -21.79 -25.08
C PRO A 123 -2.16 -22.42 -24.15
N ALA A 124 -2.93 -23.39 -24.65
CA ALA A 124 -3.75 -24.22 -23.79
C ALA A 124 -2.87 -25.04 -22.83
N VAL A 125 -3.15 -24.95 -21.54
CA VAL A 125 -2.45 -25.66 -20.46
C VAL A 125 -3.35 -26.83 -20.00
N PRO A 126 -2.82 -28.07 -19.90
CA PRO A 126 -3.57 -29.18 -19.35
C PRO A 126 -4.10 -28.88 -17.94
N GLY A 127 -5.39 -29.13 -17.73
CA GLY A 127 -6.02 -28.99 -16.43
C GLY A 127 -5.61 -30.13 -15.52
N LEU A 128 -5.23 -29.81 -14.28
CA LEU A 128 -4.95 -30.78 -13.23
C LEU A 128 -5.86 -30.49 -12.03
N VAL A 129 -6.45 -31.54 -11.46
CA VAL A 129 -7.06 -31.45 -10.14
C VAL A 129 -5.93 -31.53 -9.12
N GLN A 130 -5.63 -30.40 -8.49
CA GLN A 130 -4.53 -30.31 -7.53
C GLN A 130 -4.92 -30.91 -6.17
N PRO A 131 -3.95 -31.28 -5.31
CA PRO A 131 -4.23 -31.80 -3.96
C PRO A 131 -5.11 -30.86 -3.12
N ALA A 132 -5.96 -31.45 -2.27
CA ALA A 132 -6.78 -30.72 -1.32
C ALA A 132 -5.91 -29.82 -0.40
N PRO A 133 -6.41 -28.65 0.04
CA PRO A 133 -5.67 -27.77 0.93
C PRO A 133 -5.46 -28.37 2.31
N THR A 134 -4.34 -28.03 2.94
CA THR A 134 -4.03 -28.36 4.33
C THR A 134 -4.44 -27.20 5.24
N VAL A 135 -5.15 -27.51 6.32
CA VAL A 135 -5.47 -26.56 7.41
C VAL A 135 -4.54 -26.87 8.58
N GLY A 136 -3.71 -25.92 8.99
CA GLY A 136 -2.81 -26.04 10.13
C GLY A 136 -3.53 -25.92 11.49
N ALA A 137 -2.83 -26.25 12.58
CA ALA A 137 -3.34 -26.06 13.94
C ALA A 137 -3.52 -24.57 14.33
N ASP A 138 -2.80 -23.67 13.66
CA ASP A 138 -2.99 -22.21 13.66
C ASP A 138 -4.19 -21.74 12.79
N ARG A 139 -4.92 -22.71 12.21
CA ARG A 139 -6.03 -22.56 11.26
C ARG A 139 -5.61 -21.89 9.94
N MET A 140 -4.31 -21.89 9.62
CA MET A 140 -3.80 -21.43 8.34
C MET A 140 -4.16 -22.42 7.23
N VAL A 141 -4.86 -21.95 6.19
CA VAL A 141 -5.00 -22.66 4.92
C VAL A 141 -3.71 -22.52 4.11
N SER A 142 -3.22 -23.63 3.55
CA SER A 142 -2.09 -23.66 2.61
C SER A 142 -2.26 -24.77 1.57
N THR A 143 -1.49 -24.73 0.49
CA THR A 143 -1.52 -25.76 -0.56
C THR A 143 -0.12 -26.31 -0.89
N ASN A 144 -0.04 -27.61 -1.15
CA ASN A 144 1.16 -28.24 -1.71
C ASN A 144 1.06 -28.45 -3.24
N TRP A 145 0.44 -27.49 -3.96
CA TRP A 145 0.22 -27.61 -5.40
C TRP A 145 1.52 -27.62 -6.20
N HIS A 146 1.48 -28.25 -7.37
CA HIS A 146 2.54 -28.22 -8.38
C HIS A 146 2.31 -27.05 -9.36
N PRO A 147 3.37 -26.41 -9.90
CA PRO A 147 3.21 -25.31 -10.85
C PRO A 147 2.64 -25.83 -12.16
N SER A 148 1.65 -25.13 -12.70
CA SER A 148 0.98 -25.48 -13.97
C SER A 148 1.69 -24.88 -15.19
N LEU A 149 2.30 -23.70 -15.02
CA LEU A 149 3.19 -23.07 -16.00
C LEU A 149 4.09 -22.02 -15.37
N THR A 150 5.15 -21.65 -16.09
CA THR A 150 5.97 -20.46 -15.83
C THR A 150 5.55 -19.36 -16.79
N VAL A 151 5.25 -18.16 -16.28
CA VAL A 151 4.80 -17.01 -17.08
C VAL A 151 5.98 -16.03 -17.26
N PRO A 152 6.42 -15.75 -18.50
CA PRO A 152 7.46 -14.76 -18.77
C PRO A 152 6.89 -13.34 -18.83
N THR A 153 7.61 -12.38 -18.26
CA THR A 153 7.19 -10.96 -18.17
C THR A 153 8.05 -10.02 -19.02
N THR A 154 8.78 -10.57 -20.01
CA THR A 154 9.69 -9.79 -20.86
C THR A 154 8.92 -8.75 -21.65
N GLY A 155 9.30 -7.47 -21.50
CA GLY A 155 8.61 -6.35 -22.15
C GLY A 155 7.26 -5.96 -21.52
N TRP A 156 6.86 -6.56 -20.40
CA TRP A 156 5.67 -6.14 -19.65
C TRP A 156 6.00 -4.84 -18.90
N PRO A 157 5.26 -3.73 -19.10
CA PRO A 157 5.47 -2.50 -18.33
C PRO A 157 5.11 -2.69 -16.85
N ALA A 158 5.69 -1.87 -15.97
CA ALA A 158 5.28 -1.86 -14.56
C ALA A 158 3.79 -1.50 -14.40
N GLY A 159 3.13 -2.07 -13.41
CA GLY A 159 1.68 -1.96 -13.22
C GLY A 159 1.08 -3.12 -12.43
N ALA A 160 -0.17 -2.97 -12.00
CA ALA A 160 -0.99 -4.08 -11.52
C ALA A 160 -1.56 -4.88 -12.70
N TYR A 161 -1.66 -6.21 -12.55
CA TYR A 161 -2.14 -7.12 -13.58
C TYR A 161 -3.21 -8.09 -13.07
N LEU A 162 -4.17 -8.40 -13.95
CA LEU A 162 -5.09 -9.53 -13.79
C LEU A 162 -4.70 -10.64 -14.77
N LEU A 163 -4.37 -11.82 -14.24
CA LEU A 163 -4.26 -13.05 -15.01
C LEU A 163 -5.64 -13.69 -15.04
N LEU A 164 -6.38 -13.52 -16.15
CA LEU A 164 -7.67 -14.16 -16.35
C LEU A 164 -7.46 -15.60 -16.82
N LEU A 165 -7.71 -16.55 -15.93
CA LEU A 165 -7.84 -17.97 -16.24
C LEU A 165 -9.17 -18.20 -16.95
N THR A 166 -9.18 -18.99 -18.02
CA THR A 166 -10.40 -19.44 -18.72
C THR A 166 -10.29 -20.93 -18.99
N ALA A 167 -11.15 -21.75 -18.38
CA ALA A 167 -11.24 -23.20 -18.60
C ALA A 167 -12.05 -23.57 -19.85
N ALA A 168 -11.93 -24.83 -20.30
CA ALA A 168 -12.59 -25.33 -21.51
C ALA A 168 -14.13 -25.26 -21.47
N ASN A 169 -14.74 -25.31 -20.28
CA ASN A 169 -16.19 -25.08 -20.11
C ASN A 169 -16.61 -23.59 -20.14
N GLY A 170 -15.69 -22.67 -20.42
CA GLY A 170 -15.93 -21.23 -20.46
C GLY A 170 -16.00 -20.55 -19.09
N LYS A 171 -15.67 -21.26 -17.99
CA LYS A 171 -15.57 -20.68 -16.65
C LYS A 171 -14.24 -19.97 -16.44
N GLU A 172 -14.29 -18.91 -15.64
CA GLU A 172 -13.24 -17.90 -15.55
C GLU A 172 -12.94 -17.48 -14.09
N LYS A 173 -11.68 -17.11 -13.84
CA LYS A 173 -11.15 -16.70 -12.52
C LYS A 173 -9.95 -15.77 -12.70
N TYR A 174 -9.77 -14.78 -11.84
CA TYR A 174 -8.55 -13.95 -11.80
C TYR A 174 -7.45 -14.56 -10.91
N VAL A 175 -6.19 -14.21 -11.21
CA VAL A 175 -5.09 -14.20 -10.26
C VAL A 175 -4.35 -12.85 -10.38
N PRO A 176 -4.25 -12.04 -9.32
CA PRO A 176 -3.56 -10.76 -9.36
C PRO A 176 -2.04 -10.92 -9.23
N ILE A 177 -1.28 -10.06 -9.90
CA ILE A 177 0.17 -9.89 -9.69
C ILE A 177 0.61 -8.47 -10.06
N THR A 178 1.63 -7.93 -9.39
CA THR A 178 2.21 -6.62 -9.70
C THR A 178 3.53 -6.77 -10.46
N ILE A 179 3.65 -6.15 -11.63
CA ILE A 179 4.97 -5.90 -12.22
C ILE A 179 5.52 -4.64 -11.55
N ARG A 180 6.39 -4.83 -10.55
CA ARG A 180 6.92 -3.72 -9.75
C ARG A 180 7.91 -2.88 -10.55
N SER A 181 7.96 -1.59 -10.25
CA SER A 181 8.86 -0.66 -10.93
C SER A 181 10.32 -0.85 -10.51
N ASP A 182 11.24 -0.75 -11.47
CA ASP A 182 12.69 -0.85 -11.19
C ASP A 182 13.24 0.38 -10.43
N SER A 183 12.55 1.52 -10.53
CA SER A 183 12.78 2.70 -9.69
C SER A 183 11.48 3.47 -9.48
N THR A 184 11.34 4.08 -8.31
CA THR A 184 10.26 5.03 -7.97
C THR A 184 10.69 6.49 -8.13
N ARG A 185 11.96 6.75 -8.51
CA ARG A 185 12.53 8.11 -8.57
C ARG A 185 11.73 9.01 -9.50
N GLY A 186 11.29 10.15 -8.97
CA GLY A 186 10.50 11.13 -9.72
C GLY A 186 9.04 10.75 -9.93
N ALA A 187 8.58 9.60 -9.43
CA ALA A 187 7.23 9.07 -9.65
C ALA A 187 6.32 9.15 -8.41
N VAL A 188 5.02 9.21 -8.65
CA VAL A 188 3.99 8.91 -7.65
C VAL A 188 3.77 7.39 -7.66
N VAL A 189 3.97 6.76 -6.51
CA VAL A 189 3.89 5.31 -6.33
C VAL A 189 2.46 4.94 -5.96
N ILE A 190 1.84 4.04 -6.72
CA ILE A 190 0.62 3.33 -6.29
C ILE A 190 1.05 2.04 -5.58
N VAL A 191 0.38 1.73 -4.46
CA VAL A 191 0.68 0.54 -3.66
C VAL A 191 -0.48 -0.45 -3.70
N ASP A 192 -0.20 -1.64 -4.22
CA ASP A 192 -1.14 -2.75 -4.28
C ASP A 192 -1.15 -3.46 -2.90
N ALA A 193 -2.30 -3.50 -2.23
CA ALA A 193 -2.46 -3.82 -0.80
C ALA A 193 -2.45 -5.34 -0.48
N VAL A 194 -1.47 -6.07 -1.01
CA VAL A 194 -1.41 -7.55 -1.03
C VAL A 194 -1.48 -8.22 0.34
N ASN A 195 -1.13 -7.52 1.42
CA ASN A 195 -1.33 -8.01 2.79
C ASN A 195 -2.81 -8.09 3.15
N THR A 196 -3.53 -7.00 2.91
CA THR A 196 -4.98 -6.88 3.09
C THR A 196 -5.71 -7.92 2.24
N TYR A 197 -5.22 -8.19 1.02
CA TYR A 197 -5.78 -9.25 0.18
C TYR A 197 -5.74 -10.61 0.89
N GLN A 198 -4.57 -11.06 1.37
CA GLN A 198 -4.45 -12.37 2.00
C GLN A 198 -5.11 -12.43 3.38
N ALA A 199 -5.16 -11.31 4.09
CA ALA A 199 -5.81 -11.22 5.39
C ALA A 199 -7.34 -11.39 5.32
N TYR A 200 -7.98 -10.84 4.29
CA TYR A 200 -9.42 -11.03 4.04
C TYR A 200 -9.75 -12.32 3.27
N ASN A 201 -8.85 -12.80 2.40
CA ASN A 201 -9.03 -14.01 1.58
C ASN A 201 -9.52 -15.20 2.42
N ALA A 202 -10.76 -15.62 2.18
CA ALA A 202 -11.41 -16.74 2.88
C ALA A 202 -11.31 -18.08 2.13
N TRP A 203 -10.45 -18.19 1.10
CA TRP A 203 -10.28 -19.43 0.34
C TRP A 203 -9.80 -20.57 1.25
N GLY A 204 -10.50 -21.72 1.17
CA GLY A 204 -10.35 -22.84 2.11
C GLY A 204 -11.11 -22.69 3.43
N GLY A 205 -11.95 -21.66 3.58
CA GLY A 205 -12.85 -21.48 4.73
C GLY A 205 -12.27 -20.68 5.90
N TYR A 206 -11.07 -20.12 5.77
CA TYR A 206 -10.41 -19.34 6.83
C TYR A 206 -9.68 -18.10 6.29
N SER A 207 -9.76 -17.01 7.05
CA SER A 207 -9.05 -15.73 6.87
C SER A 207 -8.65 -15.15 8.23
N LEU A 208 -7.99 -13.98 8.29
CA LEU A 208 -7.71 -13.27 9.56
C LEU A 208 -8.96 -12.56 10.15
N TYR A 209 -10.15 -12.82 9.61
CA TYR A 209 -11.44 -12.35 10.15
C TYR A 209 -12.45 -13.47 10.39
N HIS A 210 -12.42 -14.56 9.61
CA HIS A 210 -13.44 -15.61 9.66
C HIS A 210 -12.83 -17.00 9.65
N GLY A 211 -13.46 -17.94 10.37
CA GLY A 211 -13.35 -19.37 10.09
C GLY A 211 -14.72 -19.95 9.69
N PRO A 212 -14.94 -21.27 9.87
CA PRO A 212 -16.24 -21.91 9.71
C PRO A 212 -17.37 -21.17 10.41
N HIS A 213 -18.54 -21.15 9.76
CA HIS A 213 -19.72 -20.37 10.17
C HIS A 213 -19.47 -18.86 10.33
N ASN A 214 -18.50 -18.32 9.56
CA ASN A 214 -18.13 -16.90 9.52
C ASN A 214 -17.58 -16.33 10.84
N SER A 215 -17.23 -17.18 11.81
CA SER A 215 -16.91 -16.75 13.18
C SER A 215 -15.49 -16.19 13.34
N PHE A 216 -15.38 -15.06 14.06
CA PHE A 216 -14.09 -14.45 14.40
C PHE A 216 -13.30 -15.26 15.45
N ALA A 217 -13.96 -16.08 16.26
CA ALA A 217 -13.29 -16.97 17.21
C ALA A 217 -12.57 -18.14 16.53
N THR A 218 -13.06 -18.56 15.35
CA THR A 218 -12.50 -19.66 14.55
C THR A 218 -11.56 -19.20 13.42
N ARG A 219 -11.28 -17.89 13.31
CA ARG A 219 -10.38 -17.28 12.30
C ARG A 219 -8.97 -17.88 12.25
N ALA A 220 -8.29 -17.80 11.11
CA ALA A 220 -6.87 -18.07 11.04
C ALA A 220 -6.06 -17.05 11.87
N TYR A 221 -4.96 -17.48 12.49
CA TYR A 221 -3.97 -16.56 13.06
C TYR A 221 -2.86 -16.16 12.07
N ARG A 222 -2.69 -16.98 11.03
CA ARG A 222 -1.66 -16.90 9.99
C ARG A 222 -2.31 -17.26 8.65
N VAL A 223 -1.97 -16.55 7.59
CA VAL A 223 -2.50 -16.80 6.23
C VAL A 223 -1.35 -16.97 5.24
N SER A 224 -1.43 -17.97 4.37
CA SER A 224 -0.39 -18.22 3.37
C SER A 224 -0.66 -17.45 2.08
N PHE A 225 0.41 -17.06 1.38
CA PHE A 225 0.37 -16.67 -0.03
C PHE A 225 0.40 -17.89 -0.97
N ASP A 226 0.68 -19.09 -0.45
CA ASP A 226 0.74 -20.36 -1.20
C ASP A 226 -0.66 -21.02 -1.30
N ARG A 227 -1.69 -20.22 -1.59
CA ARG A 227 -3.10 -20.63 -1.79
C ARG A 227 -3.81 -19.67 -2.75
N PRO A 228 -4.86 -20.12 -3.47
CA PRO A 228 -5.71 -19.23 -4.27
C PRO A 228 -6.38 -18.12 -3.47
N TYR A 229 -6.85 -17.11 -4.20
CA TYR A 229 -7.75 -16.07 -3.71
C TYR A 229 -9.22 -16.50 -3.83
N ASP A 230 -10.08 -15.93 -2.99
CA ASP A 230 -11.51 -16.21 -2.96
C ASP A 230 -12.34 -15.35 -3.92
N ARG A 231 -13.64 -15.62 -3.99
CA ARG A 231 -14.61 -14.93 -4.86
C ARG A 231 -14.19 -15.04 -6.34
N ASP A 232 -13.94 -13.90 -7.00
CA ASP A 232 -13.43 -13.79 -8.37
C ASP A 232 -11.91 -13.99 -8.50
N GLY A 233 -11.18 -14.02 -7.37
CA GLY A 233 -9.74 -14.12 -7.29
C GLY A 233 -9.00 -12.77 -7.16
N ALA A 234 -9.66 -11.62 -7.33
CA ALA A 234 -9.01 -10.29 -7.30
C ALA A 234 -9.88 -9.16 -6.70
N HIS A 235 -10.97 -9.49 -6.02
CA HIS A 235 -12.02 -8.53 -5.66
C HIS A 235 -11.54 -7.26 -4.94
N LEU A 236 -10.57 -7.36 -4.02
CA LEU A 236 -10.04 -6.17 -3.32
C LEU A 236 -9.23 -5.25 -4.23
N LEU A 237 -8.47 -5.78 -5.19
CA LEU A 237 -7.77 -4.98 -6.20
C LEU A 237 -8.78 -4.27 -7.09
N VAL A 238 -9.76 -5.02 -7.63
CA VAL A 238 -10.82 -4.49 -8.51
C VAL A 238 -11.66 -3.40 -7.82
N GLN A 239 -11.82 -3.47 -6.50
CA GLN A 239 -12.70 -2.62 -5.71
C GLN A 239 -11.99 -1.43 -5.04
N SER A 240 -10.77 -1.62 -4.53
CA SER A 240 -10.04 -0.63 -3.71
C SER A 240 -8.90 0.06 -4.43
N GLU A 241 -8.51 -0.37 -5.65
CA GLU A 241 -7.31 0.13 -6.33
C GLU A 241 -7.51 0.37 -7.84
N LEU A 242 -8.17 -0.54 -8.56
CA LEU A 242 -8.37 -0.44 -10.01
C LEU A 242 -8.96 0.92 -10.47
N PRO A 243 -9.96 1.52 -9.78
CA PRO A 243 -10.46 2.85 -10.15
C PRO A 243 -9.43 3.98 -9.95
N LEU A 244 -8.59 3.88 -8.91
CA LEU A 244 -7.47 4.79 -8.67
C LEU A 244 -6.39 4.64 -9.74
N ILE A 245 -6.02 3.40 -10.08
CA ILE A 245 -5.03 3.09 -11.13
C ILE A 245 -5.48 3.68 -12.47
N GLN A 246 -6.74 3.47 -12.86
CA GLN A 246 -7.31 3.98 -14.10
C GLN A 246 -7.34 5.52 -14.15
N LEU A 247 -7.65 6.19 -13.04
CA LEU A 247 -7.69 7.65 -12.96
C LEU A 247 -6.28 8.27 -12.90
N ALA A 248 -5.36 7.65 -12.17
CA ALA A 248 -3.98 8.10 -12.05
C ALA A 248 -3.26 7.98 -13.41
N GLU A 249 -3.46 6.89 -14.14
CA GLU A 249 -2.92 6.69 -15.50
C GLU A 249 -3.44 7.76 -16.48
N GLN A 250 -4.71 8.17 -16.35
CA GLN A 250 -5.28 9.26 -17.15
C GLN A 250 -4.63 10.63 -16.85
N SER A 251 -3.98 10.80 -15.70
CA SER A 251 -3.39 12.09 -15.31
C SER A 251 -2.11 12.47 -16.09
N GLY A 252 -1.45 11.48 -16.71
CA GLY A 252 -0.20 11.64 -17.46
C GLY A 252 1.07 11.85 -16.61
N VAL A 253 0.98 11.76 -15.28
CA VAL A 253 2.13 11.94 -14.39
C VAL A 253 3.08 10.73 -14.43
N PRO A 254 4.36 10.92 -14.06
CA PRO A 254 5.24 9.82 -13.62
C PRO A 254 4.57 8.91 -12.57
N LEU A 255 4.22 7.69 -12.97
CA LEU A 255 3.73 6.64 -12.07
C LEU A 255 4.77 5.53 -11.85
N ALA A 256 4.69 4.92 -10.68
CA ALA A 256 5.38 3.68 -10.33
C ALA A 256 4.45 2.79 -9.50
N TYR A 257 4.79 1.50 -9.42
CA TYR A 257 3.96 0.46 -8.77
C TYR A 257 4.82 -0.40 -7.87
N LEU A 258 4.34 -0.62 -6.64
CA LEU A 258 4.91 -1.49 -5.61
C LEU A 258 3.77 -2.23 -4.90
N THR A 259 4.09 -3.27 -4.13
CA THR A 259 3.16 -3.93 -3.21
C THR A 259 3.52 -3.64 -1.75
N SER A 260 2.61 -3.96 -0.80
CA SER A 260 2.94 -4.02 0.64
C SER A 260 4.19 -4.85 0.95
N PHE A 261 4.50 -5.87 0.13
CA PHE A 261 5.66 -6.75 0.25
C PHE A 261 6.96 -6.07 -0.21
N ASP A 262 6.90 -5.26 -1.26
CA ASP A 262 8.07 -4.52 -1.75
C ASP A 262 8.54 -3.44 -0.76
N LEU A 263 7.59 -2.82 -0.06
CA LEU A 263 7.87 -1.81 0.97
C LEU A 263 8.48 -2.38 2.26
N ASP A 264 8.24 -3.66 2.55
CA ASP A 264 8.89 -4.37 3.67
C ASP A 264 10.28 -4.90 3.28
N THR A 265 10.41 -5.45 2.07
CA THR A 265 11.62 -6.16 1.63
C THR A 265 12.74 -5.27 1.10
N ASP A 266 12.43 -4.05 0.67
CA ASP A 266 13.43 -3.06 0.23
C ASP A 266 13.24 -1.72 0.99
N PRO A 267 14.06 -1.42 2.01
CA PRO A 267 13.98 -0.17 2.77
C PRO A 267 14.48 1.06 1.98
N HIS A 268 14.75 0.90 0.68
CA HIS A 268 15.04 1.95 -0.30
C HIS A 268 14.04 1.96 -1.47
N ALA A 269 12.95 1.17 -1.44
CA ALA A 269 11.96 1.09 -2.52
C ALA A 269 11.35 2.45 -2.93
N LEU A 270 11.24 3.38 -1.99
CA LEU A 270 10.70 4.74 -2.19
C LEU A 270 11.78 5.83 -2.41
N ALA A 271 13.04 5.45 -2.68
CA ALA A 271 14.18 6.37 -2.71
C ALA A 271 14.09 7.42 -3.84
N GLY A 272 13.65 8.63 -3.48
CA GLY A 272 13.45 9.74 -4.42
C GLY A 272 12.08 9.72 -5.12
N ALA A 273 11.11 8.98 -4.58
CA ALA A 273 9.72 9.07 -4.99
C ALA A 273 9.17 10.50 -4.77
N ARG A 274 8.18 10.87 -5.59
CA ARG A 274 7.44 12.14 -5.47
C ARG A 274 6.21 12.01 -4.58
N GLY A 275 5.58 10.85 -4.61
CA GLY A 275 4.48 10.52 -3.72
C GLY A 275 4.34 9.01 -3.53
N ILE A 276 3.58 8.61 -2.52
CA ILE A 276 3.04 7.27 -2.33
C ILE A 276 1.54 7.41 -2.05
N VAL A 277 0.72 6.64 -2.77
CA VAL A 277 -0.74 6.60 -2.64
C VAL A 277 -1.15 5.18 -2.23
N SER A 278 -1.68 5.07 -1.02
CA SER A 278 -2.40 3.90 -0.54
C SER A 278 -3.84 3.93 -1.06
N GLY A 279 -4.36 2.77 -1.46
CA GLY A 279 -5.70 2.62 -2.03
C GLY A 279 -6.85 2.76 -1.01
N GLY A 280 -8.03 2.29 -1.40
CA GLY A 280 -9.26 2.42 -0.60
C GLY A 280 -9.26 1.65 0.72
N HIS A 281 -8.45 0.60 0.86
CA HIS A 281 -8.38 -0.22 2.09
C HIS A 281 -7.03 -0.94 2.21
N ASP A 282 -6.17 -0.47 3.11
CA ASP A 282 -4.80 -0.98 3.31
C ASP A 282 -4.54 -1.20 4.81
N GLU A 283 -5.30 -2.11 5.39
CA GLU A 283 -5.42 -2.30 6.85
C GLU A 283 -4.18 -2.96 7.49
N TYR A 284 -3.37 -3.70 6.70
CA TYR A 284 -2.40 -4.66 7.22
C TYR A 284 -0.93 -4.31 6.94
N TRP A 285 -0.31 -3.58 7.87
CA TRP A 285 1.04 -3.03 7.72
C TRP A 285 2.08 -3.77 8.57
N THR A 286 3.24 -4.06 7.99
CA THR A 286 4.41 -4.54 8.73
C THR A 286 5.20 -3.39 9.33
N THR A 287 6.10 -3.70 10.27
CA THR A 287 7.05 -2.73 10.82
C THR A 287 8.04 -2.21 9.76
N GLY A 288 8.49 -3.06 8.84
CA GLY A 288 9.34 -2.68 7.70
C GLY A 288 8.64 -1.70 6.76
N MET A 289 7.43 -2.05 6.31
CA MET A 289 6.58 -1.22 5.45
C MET A 289 6.33 0.16 6.07
N ARG A 290 5.91 0.22 7.35
CA ARG A 290 5.69 1.51 8.03
C ARG A 290 6.98 2.32 8.17
N ALA A 291 8.11 1.69 8.47
CA ALA A 291 9.41 2.37 8.55
C ALA A 291 9.87 2.92 7.20
N ALA A 292 9.70 2.18 6.10
CA ALA A 292 10.04 2.62 4.75
C ALA A 292 9.21 3.84 4.32
N VAL A 293 7.90 3.83 4.55
CA VAL A 293 7.01 4.97 4.24
C VAL A 293 7.31 6.19 5.11
N THR A 294 7.53 5.99 6.42
CA THR A 294 7.88 7.10 7.34
C THR A 294 9.22 7.73 6.93
N LYS A 295 10.25 6.92 6.66
CA LYS A 295 11.56 7.36 6.13
C LYS A 295 11.44 8.11 4.80
N ALA A 296 10.52 7.71 3.92
CA ALA A 296 10.27 8.40 2.66
C ALA A 296 9.59 9.76 2.87
N ARG A 297 8.56 9.84 3.72
CA ARG A 297 7.92 11.09 4.15
C ARG A 297 8.93 12.07 4.69
N ASP A 298 9.77 11.60 5.62
CA ASP A 298 10.77 12.42 6.29
C ASP A 298 11.97 12.77 5.39
N ALA A 299 12.01 12.22 4.16
CA ALA A 299 12.95 12.57 3.08
C ALA A 299 12.30 13.33 1.90
N GLY A 300 11.03 13.77 2.01
CA GLY A 300 10.36 14.64 1.04
C GLY A 300 9.32 13.96 0.13
N THR A 301 9.10 12.65 0.26
CA THR A 301 8.05 11.93 -0.49
C THR A 301 6.68 12.22 0.11
N ASN A 302 5.74 12.75 -0.67
CA ASN A 302 4.37 12.97 -0.18
C ASN A 302 3.64 11.65 0.11
N VAL A 303 2.73 11.62 1.07
CA VAL A 303 1.91 10.43 1.39
C VAL A 303 0.44 10.75 1.15
N ALA A 304 -0.31 9.79 0.62
CA ALA A 304 -1.76 9.88 0.46
C ALA A 304 -2.42 8.57 0.89
N PHE A 305 -3.48 8.68 1.67
CA PHE A 305 -4.42 7.60 1.96
C PHE A 305 -5.76 7.96 1.31
N LEU A 306 -6.20 7.17 0.32
CA LEU A 306 -7.47 7.39 -0.39
C LEU A 306 -8.53 6.39 0.07
N GLY A 307 -8.54 6.11 1.37
CA GLY A 307 -9.34 5.06 1.98
C GLY A 307 -9.68 5.40 3.43
N ALA A 308 -9.91 4.35 4.22
CA ALA A 308 -10.01 4.38 5.67
C ALA A 308 -9.40 3.11 6.24
N ASN A 309 -9.30 3.03 7.57
CA ASN A 309 -8.77 1.89 8.32
C ASN A 309 -7.31 1.53 7.92
N ALA A 310 -6.57 2.52 7.41
CA ALA A 310 -5.19 2.32 6.97
C ALA A 310 -4.24 2.16 8.17
N VAL A 311 -3.21 1.32 8.03
CA VAL A 311 -2.20 1.09 9.07
C VAL A 311 -2.79 0.58 10.40
N TYR A 312 -3.95 -0.08 10.41
CA TYR A 312 -4.66 -0.46 11.65
C TYR A 312 -4.12 -1.74 12.30
N TRP A 313 -3.91 -2.83 11.55
CA TRP A 313 -3.30 -4.06 12.07
C TRP A 313 -1.80 -4.12 11.80
N ARG A 314 -1.02 -4.44 12.83
CA ARG A 314 0.38 -4.83 12.70
C ARG A 314 0.47 -6.29 12.33
N VAL A 315 1.17 -6.57 11.24
CA VAL A 315 1.43 -7.92 10.72
C VAL A 315 2.92 -8.17 10.53
N ARG A 316 3.26 -9.43 10.27
CA ARG A 316 4.64 -9.91 10.16
C ARG A 316 4.72 -10.99 9.09
N TYR A 317 5.69 -10.88 8.19
CA TYR A 317 5.98 -11.98 7.26
C TYR A 317 6.77 -13.11 7.94
N GLU A 318 6.47 -14.33 7.56
CA GLU A 318 7.12 -15.54 8.04
C GLU A 318 7.38 -16.54 6.89
N PRO A 319 8.33 -17.48 7.06
CA PRO A 319 8.61 -18.51 6.06
C PRO A 319 7.39 -19.38 5.73
N GLY A 320 7.25 -19.71 4.45
CA GLY A 320 6.30 -20.69 3.92
C GLY A 320 6.96 -21.57 2.87
N ARG A 321 6.19 -22.45 2.22
CA ARG A 321 6.71 -23.49 1.32
C ARG A 321 7.50 -22.92 0.15
N LEU A 322 7.06 -21.79 -0.42
CA LEU A 322 7.69 -21.19 -1.60
C LEU A 322 8.70 -20.06 -1.29
N GLY A 323 9.06 -19.81 -0.02
CA GLY A 323 10.07 -18.82 0.34
C GLY A 323 9.99 -18.25 1.77
N SER A 324 10.98 -17.44 2.13
CA SER A 324 11.20 -16.85 3.46
C SER A 324 10.08 -15.92 3.97
N GLN A 325 9.22 -15.43 3.09
CA GLN A 325 8.13 -14.50 3.39
C GLN A 325 6.89 -14.91 2.57
N ARG A 326 6.33 -16.09 2.88
CA ARG A 326 5.16 -16.68 2.18
C ARG A 326 3.99 -17.00 3.13
N VAL A 327 4.11 -16.60 4.39
CA VAL A 327 3.04 -16.54 5.37
C VAL A 327 2.96 -15.11 5.93
N LEU A 328 1.76 -14.60 6.15
CA LEU A 328 1.49 -13.37 6.90
C LEU A 328 0.88 -13.76 8.24
N ALA A 329 1.59 -13.48 9.34
CA ALA A 329 1.08 -13.63 10.70
C ALA A 329 0.31 -12.38 11.12
N GLY A 330 -0.84 -12.58 11.76
CA GLY A 330 -1.75 -11.53 12.20
C GLY A 330 -2.71 -12.06 13.26
N TYR A 331 -2.19 -12.29 14.47
CA TYR A 331 -2.94 -12.92 15.56
C TYR A 331 -4.10 -12.04 16.08
N LYS A 332 -3.97 -10.71 15.94
CA LYS A 332 -4.90 -9.67 16.41
C LYS A 332 -5.02 -9.58 17.94
N ASP A 333 -4.13 -10.25 18.66
CA ASP A 333 -4.13 -10.39 20.12
C ASP A 333 -2.69 -10.71 20.59
N ALA A 334 -2.13 -9.87 21.48
CA ALA A 334 -0.78 -10.04 22.02
C ALA A 334 -0.65 -11.25 22.96
N SER A 335 -1.77 -11.74 23.52
CA SER A 335 -1.79 -12.96 24.32
C SER A 335 -1.73 -14.23 23.45
N ALA A 336 -2.08 -14.13 22.16
CA ALA A 336 -2.09 -15.25 21.21
C ALA A 336 -0.83 -15.34 20.33
N ASP A 337 -0.20 -14.22 19.97
CA ASP A 337 1.04 -14.22 19.18
C ASP A 337 2.19 -14.91 19.96
N PRO A 338 2.93 -15.89 19.38
CA PRO A 338 4.11 -16.47 20.03
C PRO A 338 5.26 -15.45 20.19
N ARG A 339 5.34 -14.40 19.36
CA ARG A 339 6.35 -13.33 19.48
C ARG A 339 5.84 -12.19 20.36
N LYS A 340 5.58 -12.50 21.63
CA LYS A 340 5.13 -11.52 22.63
C LYS A 340 6.22 -10.51 22.98
N HIS A 341 5.82 -9.30 23.37
CA HIS A 341 6.72 -8.23 23.82
C HIS A 341 7.83 -7.90 22.81
N ARG A 342 7.49 -7.87 21.51
CA ARG A 342 8.36 -7.41 20.43
C ARG A 342 7.71 -6.29 19.62
N PRO A 343 8.47 -5.40 18.95
CA PRO A 343 7.90 -4.42 18.02
C PRO A 343 7.03 -5.07 16.93
N ASP A 344 7.37 -6.30 16.50
CA ASP A 344 6.63 -7.13 15.53
C ASP A 344 5.54 -8.03 16.14
N THR A 345 5.10 -7.83 17.39
CA THR A 345 3.90 -8.47 17.96
C THR A 345 2.64 -7.99 17.21
N THR A 346 1.79 -8.92 16.78
CA THR A 346 0.72 -8.68 15.79
C THR A 346 -0.63 -8.32 16.41
N VAL A 347 -0.77 -7.03 16.76
CA VAL A 347 -1.95 -6.38 17.35
C VAL A 347 -2.37 -5.14 16.56
N LYS A 348 -3.38 -4.38 17.02
CA LYS A 348 -3.66 -3.04 16.47
C LYS A 348 -2.43 -2.15 16.67
N TRP A 349 -2.14 -1.27 15.71
CA TRP A 349 -0.99 -0.37 15.80
C TRP A 349 -1.05 0.57 17.00
N ARG A 350 -2.24 1.02 17.42
CA ARG A 350 -2.47 1.81 18.65
C ARG A 350 -2.33 1.06 19.99
N SER A 351 -2.11 -0.25 20.01
CA SER A 351 -2.18 -1.07 21.25
C SER A 351 -0.84 -1.56 21.79
N VAL A 352 -0.81 -1.83 23.11
CA VAL A 352 0.23 -2.61 23.80
C VAL A 352 0.51 -3.95 23.11
N PRO A 353 1.76 -4.46 23.13
CA PRO A 353 2.89 -4.00 23.94
C PRO A 353 3.71 -2.82 23.36
N PHE A 354 3.49 -2.40 22.11
CA PHE A 354 4.20 -1.27 21.49
C PHE A 354 3.19 -0.37 20.76
N PRO A 355 2.49 0.53 21.48
CA PRO A 355 1.55 1.45 20.87
C PRO A 355 2.30 2.47 20.01
N SER A 356 1.96 2.47 18.72
CA SER A 356 2.44 3.42 17.71
C SER A 356 1.22 3.76 16.83
N PRO A 357 0.27 4.56 17.36
CA PRO A 357 -1.03 4.78 16.75
C PRO A 357 -0.95 5.36 15.34
N GLU A 358 -1.99 5.08 14.56
CA GLU A 358 -2.13 5.36 13.13
C GLU A 358 -1.92 6.85 12.81
N ASN A 359 -2.48 7.72 13.65
CA ASN A 359 -2.44 9.19 13.55
C ASN A 359 -1.04 9.79 13.39
N SER A 360 0.00 9.15 13.91
CA SER A 360 1.41 9.58 13.74
C SER A 360 1.97 9.40 12.32
N LEU A 361 1.23 8.72 11.43
CA LEU A 361 1.51 8.64 10.00
C LEU A 361 0.33 9.14 9.14
N THR A 362 -0.91 8.74 9.43
CA THR A 362 -2.10 9.13 8.65
C THR A 362 -2.60 10.54 8.97
N GLY A 363 -2.41 10.99 10.22
CA GLY A 363 -3.07 12.17 10.80
C GLY A 363 -4.34 11.84 11.59
N MET A 364 -4.92 10.66 11.40
CA MET A 364 -6.21 10.24 11.95
C MET A 364 -6.18 8.85 12.61
N LEU A 365 -7.24 8.50 13.32
CA LEU A 365 -7.48 7.12 13.78
C LEU A 365 -8.64 6.51 13.02
N TYR A 366 -8.57 5.21 12.73
CA TYR A 366 -9.76 4.43 12.40
C TYR A 366 -10.85 4.63 13.46
N GLU A 367 -12.03 5.02 12.99
CA GLU A 367 -13.17 5.37 13.80
C GLU A 367 -14.22 4.25 13.77
N CYS A 368 -14.83 3.93 12.62
CA CYS A 368 -15.98 3.01 12.62
C CYS A 368 -16.23 2.19 11.35
N PHE A 369 -16.81 1.00 11.57
CA PHE A 369 -17.51 0.14 10.62
C PHE A 369 -18.78 -0.43 11.29
N PRO A 370 -19.91 -0.60 10.56
CA PRO A 370 -20.22 0.06 9.30
C PRO A 370 -20.55 1.54 9.55
N ALA A 371 -20.15 2.40 8.63
CA ALA A 371 -20.41 3.83 8.70
C ALA A 371 -20.99 4.36 7.38
N GLU A 372 -21.85 5.37 7.49
CA GLU A 372 -22.51 6.03 6.35
C GLU A 372 -22.65 7.54 6.59
N GLY A 373 -22.53 8.33 5.52
CA GLY A 373 -22.62 9.78 5.59
C GLY A 373 -22.50 10.46 4.22
N SER A 374 -22.25 11.77 4.27
CA SER A 374 -21.92 12.59 3.10
C SER A 374 -20.61 13.32 3.40
N PHE A 375 -19.70 13.44 2.42
CA PHE A 375 -18.47 14.21 2.60
C PHE A 375 -18.82 15.70 2.64
N VAL A 376 -18.52 16.40 3.74
CA VAL A 376 -18.88 17.82 3.93
C VAL A 376 -17.64 18.70 3.98
N VAL A 377 -17.48 19.55 2.96
CA VAL A 377 -16.32 20.44 2.79
C VAL A 377 -16.30 21.50 3.90
N ARG A 378 -15.21 21.48 4.69
CA ARG A 378 -14.96 22.43 5.78
C ARG A 378 -14.01 23.54 5.34
N ASP A 379 -13.02 23.26 4.51
CA ASP A 379 -12.11 24.26 3.94
C ASP A 379 -12.19 24.28 2.40
N PRO A 380 -13.04 25.13 1.79
CA PRO A 380 -13.11 25.26 0.34
C PRO A 380 -11.86 25.91 -0.28
N GLY A 381 -10.98 26.51 0.52
CA GLY A 381 -9.71 27.07 0.07
C GLY A 381 -8.60 26.02 -0.08
N PHE A 382 -8.86 24.77 0.32
CA PHE A 382 -7.88 23.69 0.23
C PHE A 382 -7.55 23.34 -1.23
N PHE A 383 -6.24 23.32 -1.55
CA PHE A 383 -5.74 23.32 -2.93
C PHE A 383 -6.23 22.13 -3.78
N LEU A 384 -6.50 20.97 -3.18
CA LEU A 384 -7.02 19.81 -3.92
C LEU A 384 -8.47 19.99 -4.39
N PHE A 385 -9.24 20.90 -3.80
CA PHE A 385 -10.61 21.22 -4.23
C PHE A 385 -10.66 22.21 -5.40
N ALA A 386 -9.51 22.68 -5.92
CA ALA A 386 -9.45 23.55 -7.09
C ALA A 386 -10.20 22.95 -8.31
N GLY A 387 -11.04 23.76 -8.97
CA GLY A 387 -11.85 23.33 -10.11
C GLY A 387 -13.09 22.48 -9.78
N THR A 388 -13.33 22.11 -8.51
CA THR A 388 -14.51 21.32 -8.13
C THR A 388 -15.81 22.13 -8.02
N GLY A 389 -15.72 23.45 -7.85
CA GLY A 389 -16.84 24.31 -7.47
C GLY A 389 -17.30 24.16 -6.01
N ALA A 390 -16.54 23.46 -5.16
CA ALA A 390 -16.89 23.28 -3.75
C ALA A 390 -16.88 24.59 -2.94
N ALA A 391 -17.88 24.75 -2.09
CA ALA A 391 -18.00 25.81 -1.10
C ALA A 391 -17.99 25.23 0.33
N ARG A 392 -17.90 26.09 1.35
CA ARG A 392 -18.06 25.68 2.76
C ARG A 392 -19.46 25.09 2.93
N GLY A 393 -19.54 23.84 3.40
CA GLY A 393 -20.80 23.10 3.53
C GLY A 393 -21.25 22.37 2.27
N SER A 394 -20.50 22.40 1.16
CA SER A 394 -20.76 21.51 0.02
C SER A 394 -20.73 20.06 0.48
N SER A 395 -21.81 19.34 0.18
CA SER A 395 -22.05 17.98 0.66
C SER A 395 -22.12 17.00 -0.51
N TYR A 396 -21.38 15.90 -0.41
CA TYR A 396 -21.31 14.85 -1.43
C TYR A 396 -21.80 13.51 -0.84
N PRO A 397 -23.09 13.16 -1.00
CA PRO A 397 -23.66 11.93 -0.48
C PRO A 397 -22.96 10.68 -0.99
N GLY A 398 -22.81 9.69 -0.09
CA GLY A 398 -22.20 8.39 -0.36
C GLY A 398 -20.68 8.35 -0.31
N LEU A 399 -20.00 9.50 -0.27
CA LEU A 399 -18.52 9.57 -0.24
C LEU A 399 -17.93 9.35 1.16
N VAL A 400 -18.76 9.04 2.16
CA VAL A 400 -18.39 8.71 3.53
C VAL A 400 -19.02 7.36 3.88
N ALA A 401 -18.33 6.29 3.51
CA ALA A 401 -18.68 4.89 3.77
C ALA A 401 -17.45 3.97 3.51
N THR A 402 -17.57 2.65 3.53
CA THR A 402 -18.30 1.89 4.56
C THR A 402 -17.47 1.81 5.86
N GLU A 403 -16.19 2.18 5.80
CA GLU A 403 -15.27 2.37 6.93
C GLU A 403 -14.79 3.82 6.90
N ILE A 404 -14.61 4.43 8.08
CA ILE A 404 -14.23 5.84 8.23
C ILE A 404 -13.15 6.05 9.29
N ASP A 405 -12.35 7.08 9.08
CA ASP A 405 -11.31 7.55 9.99
C ASP A 405 -11.61 8.98 10.46
N ARG A 406 -11.08 9.36 11.63
CA ARG A 406 -11.41 10.62 12.32
C ARG A 406 -10.18 11.24 13.00
N ALA A 407 -10.13 12.57 13.03
CA ALA A 407 -9.10 13.33 13.69
C ALA A 407 -9.36 13.47 15.20
N TYR A 408 -8.32 13.23 16.01
CA TYR A 408 -8.37 13.27 17.47
C TYR A 408 -7.21 14.09 18.04
N PRO A 409 -7.42 15.06 18.94
CA PRO A 409 -6.36 15.91 19.50
C PRO A 409 -5.58 15.20 20.62
N ILE A 410 -4.99 14.06 20.29
CA ILE A 410 -4.27 13.16 21.20
C ILE A 410 -2.78 13.06 20.83
N ALA A 411 -2.00 12.39 21.67
CA ALA A 411 -0.59 12.10 21.40
C ALA A 411 -0.40 11.40 20.03
N GLY A 412 0.62 11.83 19.29
CA GLY A 412 0.93 11.35 17.93
C GLY A 412 0.23 12.14 16.81
N THR A 413 -0.86 12.87 17.07
CA THR A 413 -1.53 13.68 16.05
C THR A 413 -0.67 14.90 15.67
N PRO A 414 -0.45 15.20 14.38
CA PRO A 414 0.35 16.34 13.95
C PRO A 414 -0.23 17.68 14.44
N ALA A 415 0.61 18.52 15.05
CA ALA A 415 0.19 19.83 15.58
C ALA A 415 -0.31 20.80 14.48
N ASN A 416 0.08 20.58 13.23
CA ASN A 416 -0.37 21.33 12.05
C ASN A 416 -1.44 20.60 11.22
N LEU A 417 -2.19 19.64 11.79
CA LEU A 417 -3.26 18.94 11.10
C LEU A 417 -4.44 19.88 10.76
N GLN A 418 -4.64 20.08 9.46
CA GLN A 418 -5.72 20.86 8.85
C GLN A 418 -6.88 19.91 8.52
N VAL A 419 -8.10 20.20 8.99
CA VAL A 419 -9.28 19.37 8.73
C VAL A 419 -10.09 19.94 7.57
N VAL A 420 -9.84 19.45 6.36
CA VAL A 420 -10.35 20.03 5.11
C VAL A 420 -11.81 19.64 4.84
N ALA A 421 -12.26 18.52 5.40
CA ALA A 421 -13.67 18.11 5.47
C ALA A 421 -13.97 17.53 6.85
N HIS A 422 -15.17 17.80 7.36
CA HIS A 422 -15.63 17.36 8.69
C HIS A 422 -17.08 16.89 8.56
N SER A 423 -17.27 15.58 8.47
CA SER A 423 -18.43 14.96 7.83
C SER A 423 -19.27 14.17 8.83
N PRO A 424 -20.49 14.62 9.19
CA PRO A 424 -21.36 13.87 10.10
C PRO A 424 -21.69 12.48 9.55
N ALA A 425 -21.49 11.45 10.37
CA ALA A 425 -21.67 10.05 10.00
C ALA A 425 -22.47 9.26 11.05
N THR A 426 -23.17 8.21 10.59
CA THR A 426 -23.62 7.12 11.45
C THR A 426 -22.51 6.10 11.66
N CYS A 427 -22.58 5.39 12.79
CA CYS A 427 -21.70 4.30 13.16
C CYS A 427 -22.56 3.17 13.73
N GLY A 428 -22.72 2.09 12.97
CA GLY A 428 -23.70 1.05 13.26
C GLY A 428 -25.15 1.58 13.32
N PRO A 429 -26.08 0.88 14.02
CA PRO A 429 -27.52 1.13 13.95
C PRO A 429 -28.02 2.37 14.72
N GLY A 430 -27.15 3.29 15.15
CA GLY A 430 -27.61 4.48 15.89
C GLY A 430 -26.57 5.38 16.53
N ARG A 431 -25.29 4.99 16.57
CA ARG A 431 -24.25 5.91 17.09
C ARG A 431 -23.96 6.99 16.05
N ARG A 432 -23.69 8.22 16.51
CA ARG A 432 -23.32 9.37 15.67
C ARG A 432 -21.86 9.72 15.91
N THR A 433 -21.12 9.97 14.85
CA THR A 433 -19.71 10.40 14.89
C THR A 433 -19.39 11.23 13.65
N PHE A 434 -18.11 11.43 13.34
CA PHE A 434 -17.63 12.13 12.16
C PHE A 434 -16.60 11.30 11.40
N SER A 435 -16.59 11.46 10.08
CA SER A 435 -15.45 11.16 9.21
C SER A 435 -14.76 12.48 8.89
N ASP A 436 -13.44 12.53 9.03
CA ASP A 436 -12.65 13.70 8.69
C ASP A 436 -11.84 13.42 7.42
N ALA A 437 -11.58 14.44 6.62
CA ALA A 437 -10.49 14.41 5.63
C ALA A 437 -9.47 15.46 6.03
N THR A 438 -8.19 15.09 6.01
CA THR A 438 -7.15 15.88 6.68
C THR A 438 -5.88 16.04 5.85
N TYR A 439 -5.10 17.06 6.22
CA TYR A 439 -3.83 17.37 5.60
C TYR A 439 -2.82 17.85 6.65
N TYR A 440 -1.58 17.37 6.60
CA TYR A 440 -0.47 17.93 7.39
C TYR A 440 0.83 17.97 6.58
N THR A 441 1.83 18.70 7.07
CA THR A 441 3.16 18.81 6.43
C THR A 441 4.27 18.59 7.44
N VAL A 442 5.37 17.98 7.01
CA VAL A 442 6.55 17.69 7.86
C VAL A 442 7.77 18.54 7.45
N PRO A 443 8.84 18.63 8.28
CA PRO A 443 10.01 19.48 8.00
C PRO A 443 10.76 19.21 6.68
N SER A 444 10.55 18.05 6.05
CA SER A 444 11.07 17.72 4.71
C SER A 444 10.30 18.40 3.56
N GLY A 445 9.26 19.17 3.88
CA GLY A 445 8.31 19.73 2.92
C GLY A 445 7.25 18.74 2.44
N ALA A 446 7.35 17.44 2.78
CA ALA A 446 6.35 16.46 2.37
C ALA A 446 4.99 16.77 2.98
N GLY A 447 3.95 16.75 2.14
CA GLY A 447 2.56 16.75 2.59
C GLY A 447 2.04 15.34 2.76
N VAL A 448 1.15 15.16 3.73
CA VAL A 448 0.36 13.95 3.93
C VAL A 448 -1.11 14.32 3.85
N PHE A 449 -1.84 13.66 2.96
CA PHE A 449 -3.29 13.79 2.81
C PHE A 449 -3.98 12.47 3.15
N ASP A 450 -5.13 12.55 3.81
CA ASP A 450 -5.97 11.39 4.09
C ASP A 450 -7.45 11.75 3.86
N ALA A 451 -8.13 10.92 3.06
CA ALA A 451 -9.54 11.07 2.69
C ALA A 451 -10.52 10.57 3.77
N GLY A 452 -10.06 9.72 4.71
CA GLY A 452 -10.83 9.23 5.85
C GLY A 452 -12.11 8.44 5.54
N SER A 453 -12.21 7.87 4.34
CA SER A 453 -13.33 7.00 3.93
C SER A 453 -12.91 5.96 2.89
N MET A 454 -13.22 4.68 3.16
CA MET A 454 -12.99 3.55 2.23
C MET A 454 -13.77 3.68 0.91
N GLU A 455 -14.87 4.44 0.88
CA GLU A 455 -15.67 4.67 -0.33
C GLU A 455 -14.99 5.60 -1.33
N TRP A 456 -13.92 6.31 -0.95
CA TRP A 456 -13.28 7.28 -1.83
C TRP A 456 -12.79 6.68 -3.15
N VAL A 457 -12.00 5.60 -3.15
CA VAL A 457 -11.57 4.96 -4.41
C VAL A 457 -12.73 4.27 -5.14
N ARG A 458 -13.69 3.69 -4.41
CA ARG A 458 -14.88 3.04 -4.99
C ARG A 458 -15.69 4.05 -5.81
N ALA A 459 -15.86 5.25 -5.27
CA ALA A 459 -16.52 6.37 -5.93
C ALA A 459 -15.84 6.85 -7.23
N LEU A 460 -14.55 6.55 -7.43
CA LEU A 460 -13.86 6.84 -8.69
C LEU A 460 -14.34 5.95 -9.84
N HIS A 461 -14.98 4.80 -9.57
CA HIS A 461 -15.51 3.90 -10.60
C HIS A 461 -16.72 4.50 -11.32
N GLY A 462 -17.70 5.01 -10.58
CA GLY A 462 -18.94 5.58 -11.11
C GLY A 462 -20.02 5.69 -10.03
N PRO A 463 -21.23 6.15 -10.39
CA PRO A 463 -22.37 6.20 -9.48
C PRO A 463 -22.75 4.81 -8.94
N ASP A 464 -23.15 4.73 -7.67
CA ASP A 464 -23.61 3.50 -7.01
C ASP A 464 -24.84 3.81 -6.14
N SER A 465 -25.92 3.05 -6.35
CA SER A 465 -27.14 3.15 -5.55
C SER A 465 -26.95 2.70 -4.10
N LYS A 466 -26.03 1.76 -3.81
CA LYS A 466 -25.82 1.18 -2.47
C LYS A 466 -25.60 2.25 -1.39
N HIS A 467 -24.78 3.25 -1.71
CA HIS A 467 -24.46 4.37 -0.83
C HIS A 467 -25.08 5.71 -1.29
N SER A 468 -26.05 5.68 -2.22
CA SER A 468 -26.63 6.89 -2.84
C SER A 468 -25.59 7.81 -3.52
N LEU A 469 -24.51 7.23 -4.05
CA LEU A 469 -23.40 7.94 -4.67
C LEU A 469 -23.77 8.40 -6.09
N LYS A 470 -23.78 9.72 -6.33
CA LYS A 470 -24.28 10.33 -7.58
C LYS A 470 -23.14 10.91 -8.43
N ALA A 471 -23.42 11.18 -9.71
CA ALA A 471 -22.44 11.72 -10.66
C ALA A 471 -21.68 12.99 -10.18
N PRO A 472 -22.29 13.96 -9.45
CA PRO A 472 -21.54 15.08 -8.87
C PRO A 472 -20.53 14.65 -7.80
N THR A 473 -20.87 13.67 -6.95
CA THR A 473 -19.95 13.06 -5.97
C THR A 473 -18.76 12.40 -6.68
N VAL A 474 -19.03 11.63 -7.73
CA VAL A 474 -18.01 10.98 -8.57
C VAL A 474 -17.09 12.02 -9.22
N ALA A 475 -17.65 13.11 -9.76
CA ALA A 475 -16.89 14.20 -10.38
C ALA A 475 -16.01 14.95 -9.37
N PHE A 476 -16.50 15.20 -8.15
CA PHE A 476 -15.72 15.77 -7.05
C PHE A 476 -14.54 14.86 -6.71
N ALA A 477 -14.79 13.60 -6.33
CA ALA A 477 -13.74 12.65 -5.94
C ALA A 477 -12.67 12.46 -7.03
N ARG A 478 -13.09 12.32 -8.30
CA ARG A 478 -12.17 12.24 -9.45
C ARG A 478 -11.33 13.50 -9.63
N THR A 479 -11.92 14.69 -9.50
CA THR A 479 -11.19 15.95 -9.64
C THR A 479 -10.15 16.11 -8.53
N VAL A 480 -10.54 15.84 -7.28
CA VAL A 480 -9.64 15.92 -6.11
C VAL A 480 -8.48 14.91 -6.21
N THR A 481 -8.74 13.66 -6.60
CA THR A 481 -7.67 12.67 -6.81
C THR A 481 -6.76 13.03 -8.00
N LEU A 482 -7.29 13.58 -9.10
CA LEU A 482 -6.47 14.08 -10.22
C LEU A 482 -5.59 15.26 -9.80
N ASN A 483 -6.12 16.19 -9.01
CA ASN A 483 -5.34 17.30 -8.45
C ASN A 483 -4.23 16.79 -7.53
N LEU A 484 -4.52 15.78 -6.70
CA LEU A 484 -3.56 15.18 -5.78
C LEU A 484 -2.38 14.54 -6.50
N VAL A 485 -2.60 13.62 -7.43
CA VAL A 485 -1.49 12.93 -8.12
C VAL A 485 -0.65 13.90 -8.96
N ARG A 486 -1.27 14.94 -9.54
CA ARG A 486 -0.57 16.01 -10.26
C ARG A 486 0.28 16.86 -9.32
N ALA A 487 -0.27 17.31 -8.20
CA ALA A 487 0.46 18.12 -7.23
C ALA A 487 1.62 17.34 -6.60
N MET A 488 1.39 16.09 -6.18
CA MET A 488 2.45 15.21 -5.63
C MET A 488 3.61 15.04 -6.61
N ALA A 489 3.34 14.87 -7.90
CA ALA A 489 4.38 14.67 -8.93
C ALA A 489 5.35 15.85 -9.06
N THR A 490 4.94 17.08 -8.70
CA THR A 490 5.80 18.27 -8.78
C THR A 490 6.97 18.21 -7.78
N GLY A 491 6.72 17.74 -6.56
CA GLY A 491 7.65 17.82 -5.44
C GLY A 491 6.93 17.79 -4.09
N PRO A 492 7.63 18.07 -2.98
CA PRO A 492 7.04 18.10 -1.65
C PRO A 492 5.92 19.16 -1.56
N LEU A 493 4.69 18.73 -1.29
CA LEU A 493 3.48 19.56 -1.39
C LEU A 493 3.54 20.79 -0.48
N GLY A 494 4.15 20.66 0.71
CA GLY A 494 4.25 21.73 1.70
C GLY A 494 5.09 22.93 1.26
N HIS A 495 5.87 22.83 0.17
CA HIS A 495 6.57 23.98 -0.40
C HIS A 495 5.62 24.99 -1.06
N GLY A 496 4.54 24.52 -1.71
CA GLY A 496 3.51 25.37 -2.31
C GLY A 496 2.23 25.47 -1.45
N HIS A 497 1.98 24.46 -0.62
CA HIS A 497 0.75 24.29 0.14
C HIS A 497 1.06 23.89 1.60
N PRO A 498 1.72 24.75 2.41
CA PRO A 498 2.00 24.46 3.82
C PRO A 498 0.69 24.28 4.61
N ALA A 499 0.61 23.20 5.39
CA ALA A 499 -0.60 22.85 6.14
C ALA A 499 -0.89 23.85 7.28
N ARG A 500 -2.16 24.19 7.47
CA ARG A 500 -2.63 25.15 8.49
C ARG A 500 -3.42 24.41 9.57
N GLY A 501 -2.75 24.07 10.66
CA GLY A 501 -3.34 23.31 11.77
C GLY A 501 -4.55 23.98 12.39
N ASP A 502 -5.69 23.29 12.40
CA ASP A 502 -6.96 23.86 12.88
C ASP A 502 -7.91 22.85 13.55
N LEU A 503 -7.46 21.62 13.80
CA LEU A 503 -8.18 20.60 14.59
C LEU A 503 -8.69 21.13 15.94
N ALA A 504 -7.92 21.99 16.62
CA ALA A 504 -8.34 22.58 17.90
C ALA A 504 -9.61 23.44 17.76
N ALA A 505 -9.83 24.09 16.60
CA ALA A 505 -11.01 24.91 16.35
C ALA A 505 -12.30 24.10 16.09
N LEU A 506 -12.22 22.76 16.04
CA LEU A 506 -13.39 21.88 16.02
C LEU A 506 -13.92 21.55 17.43
N GLY A 507 -13.17 21.85 18.50
CA GLY A 507 -13.54 21.39 19.85
C GLY A 507 -13.61 19.86 19.97
N ALA A 508 -12.84 19.13 19.16
CA ALA A 508 -12.88 17.68 19.10
C ALA A 508 -12.52 17.04 20.44
N SER A 509 -13.29 16.03 20.87
CA SER A 509 -13.00 15.26 22.08
C SER A 509 -11.69 14.49 21.93
N THR A 510 -10.93 14.35 23.04
CA THR A 510 -9.79 13.44 23.14
C THR A 510 -10.21 11.97 23.32
N ASP A 511 -11.48 11.72 23.66
CA ASP A 511 -11.99 10.36 23.85
C ASP A 511 -12.43 9.71 22.53
N THR A 512 -11.78 8.58 22.21
CA THR A 512 -12.03 7.73 21.04
C THR A 512 -13.26 6.81 21.17
N SER A 513 -14.10 6.98 22.20
CA SER A 513 -15.26 6.12 22.47
C SER A 513 -16.40 6.22 21.46
N THR A 514 -16.43 7.28 20.62
CA THR A 514 -17.42 7.40 19.54
C THR A 514 -17.22 6.35 18.44
N GLY A 515 -16.03 5.75 18.33
CA GLY A 515 -15.71 4.73 17.33
C GLY A 515 -15.80 3.27 17.82
N THR A 516 -15.63 2.33 16.90
CA THR A 516 -15.32 0.92 17.16
C THR A 516 -13.80 0.65 17.17
N GLY A 517 -12.97 1.61 16.73
CA GLY A 517 -11.51 1.49 16.74
C GLY A 517 -10.89 1.30 18.13
N GLY A 518 -11.50 1.91 19.16
CA GLY A 518 -11.06 1.78 20.56
C GLY A 518 -9.84 2.63 20.92
N ARG A 519 -9.46 2.55 22.21
CA ARG A 519 -8.44 3.40 22.84
C ARG A 519 -7.03 3.19 22.29
N VAL A 520 -6.17 4.18 22.51
CA VAL A 520 -4.72 4.12 22.33
C VAL A 520 -4.08 3.75 23.66
N GLY A 521 -3.12 2.82 23.65
CA GLY A 521 -2.60 2.13 24.84
C GLY A 521 -3.20 0.74 24.99
#